data_AF-A0A2M8CE28-F1
#
_entry.id   AF-A0A2M8CE28-F1
#
_cell.length_a   1.000
_cell.length_b   1.000
_cell.length_c   1.000
_cell.angle_alpha   90.00
_cell.angle_beta   90.00
_cell.angle_gamma   90.00
#
_symmetry.space_group_name_H-M   'P 1'
#
loop_
_entity.id
_entity.type
_entity.pdbx_description
1 polymer ?
#
loop_
_entity_poly.entity_id
_entity_poly.type
_entity_poly.pdbx_seq_one_letter_code
_entity_poly.pdbx_strand_id
1 'polypeptide(L)' 'MAKVLVVTYSQSGQLDEIVSNVVSLLAGRVELVLEQLKPIPDFPFPWKGIDFYDVMPESVEMIPSALAPFNFNPEDHFDL' A
#
# COMPACT_ATOMS: atom_id res chain seq x y z
N MET A 1 12.18 -14.38 16.19
CA MET A 1 12.71 -13.58 15.06
C MET A 1 11.73 -12.42 14.91
N ALA A 2 12.19 -11.18 14.78
CA ALA A 2 11.25 -10.06 14.73
C ALA A 2 10.35 -10.17 13.48
N LYS A 3 9.06 -9.85 13.62
CA LYS A 3 8.05 -9.86 12.56
C LYS A 3 7.69 -8.42 12.19
N VAL A 4 7.86 -8.06 10.93
CA VAL A 4 7.74 -6.68 10.43
C VAL A 4 6.66 -6.61 9.37
N LEU A 5 5.71 -5.70 9.53
CA LEU A 5 4.69 -5.37 8.54
C LEU A 5 5.15 -4.19 7.68
N VAL A 6 5.20 -4.40 6.37
CA VAL A 6 5.54 -3.38 5.39
C VAL A 6 4.28 -3.04 4.61
N VAL A 7 3.68 -1.89 4.93
CA VAL A 7 2.47 -1.40 4.25
C VAL A 7 2.87 -0.41 3.16
N THR A 8 2.44 -0.65 1.93
CA THR A 8 2.69 0.24 0.79
C THR A 8 1.43 0.53 0.00
N TYR A 9 1.50 1.61 -0.78
CA TYR A 9 0.50 1.93 -1.79
C TYR A 9 1.20 2.58 -2.98
N SER A 10 0.94 2.08 -4.20
CA SER A 10 1.47 2.66 -5.43
C SER A 10 0.42 2.67 -6.52
N GLN A 11 0.27 3.81 -7.21
CA GLN A 11 -0.60 3.90 -8.38
C GLN A 11 0.04 3.27 -9.63
N SER A 12 1.37 3.35 -9.75
CA SER A 12 2.13 2.84 -10.90
C SER A 12 2.85 1.51 -10.63
N GLY A 13 2.85 1.03 -9.39
CA GLY A 13 3.63 -0.12 -8.94
C GLY A 13 5.12 0.16 -8.70
N GLN A 14 5.65 1.30 -9.17
CA GLN A 14 7.08 1.62 -9.06
C GLN A 14 7.55 1.72 -7.60
N LEU A 15 6.71 2.29 -6.72
CA LEU A 15 7.06 2.36 -5.30
C LEU A 15 7.09 0.97 -4.67
N ASP A 16 6.14 0.10 -5.03
CA ASP A 16 6.09 -1.26 -4.51
C ASP A 16 7.32 -2.07 -4.92
N GLU A 17 7.78 -1.92 -6.16
CA GLU A 17 9.03 -2.53 -6.64
C GLU A 17 10.26 -2.01 -5.88
N ILE A 18 10.36 -0.69 -5.66
CA ILE A 18 11.47 -0.09 -4.90
C ILE A 18 11.47 -0.62 -3.47
N VAL A 19 10.32 -0.61 -2.79
CA VAL A 19 10.21 -1.08 -1.40
C VAL A 19 10.56 -2.56 -1.32
N SER A 20 10.01 -3.39 -2.21
CA SER A 20 10.32 -4.82 -2.29
C SER A 20 11.83 -5.08 -2.42
N ASN A 21 12.52 -4.34 -3.30
CA ASN A 21 13.96 -4.44 -3.46
C ASN A 21 14.73 -4.02 -2.20
N VAL A 22 14.31 -2.93 -1.54
CA VAL A 22 14.97 -2.46 -0.31
C VAL A 22 14.80 -3.47 0.83
N VAL A 23 13.58 -3.95 1.08
CA VAL A 23 13.30 -4.87 2.19
C VAL A 23 13.84 -6.27 1.95
N SER A 24 14.09 -6.66 0.69
CA SER A 24 14.73 -7.94 0.35
C SER A 24 16.09 -8.13 1.03
N LEU A 25 16.81 -7.04 1.34
CA LEU A 25 18.08 -7.06 2.06
C LEU A 25 17.96 -7.53 3.51
N LEU A 26 16.73 -7.52 4.06
CA LEU A 26 16.41 -7.98 5.41
C LEU A 26 15.93 -9.44 5.43
N ALA A 27 15.79 -10.09 4.27
CA ALA A 27 15.35 -11.47 4.17
C ALA A 27 16.24 -12.41 5.00
N GLY A 28 15.61 -13.28 5.78
CA GLY A 28 16.30 -14.22 6.67
C GLY A 28 16.81 -13.62 7.99
N ARG A 29 16.71 -12.29 8.19
CA ARG A 29 17.00 -11.63 9.48
C ARG A 29 15.73 -11.38 10.29
N VAL A 30 14.63 -11.11 9.59
CA VAL A 30 13.31 -10.85 10.14
C VAL A 30 12.25 -11.60 9.32
N GLU A 31 11.09 -11.84 9.90
CA GLU A 31 9.89 -12.26 9.18
C GLU A 31 9.25 -11.01 8.55
N LEU A 32 9.19 -10.97 7.22
CA LEU A 32 8.60 -9.84 6.49
C LEU A 32 7.20 -10.19 6.01
N VAL A 33 6.23 -9.34 6.32
CA VAL A 33 4.88 -9.37 5.74
C VAL A 33 4.71 -8.10 4.93
N LEU A 34 4.48 -8.22 3.62
CA LEU A 34 4.20 -7.08 2.75
C LEU A 34 2.70 -6.98 2.48
N GLU A 35 2.11 -5.82 2.75
CA GLU A 35 0.73 -5.50 2.42
C GLU A 35 0.70 -4.30 1.45
N GLN A 36 0.18 -4.53 0.26
CA GLN A 36 -0.11 -3.47 -0.72
C GLN A 36 -1.57 -3.05 -0.59
N LEU A 37 -1.80 -1.83 -0.11
CA LEU A 37 -3.14 -1.26 0.02
C LEU A 37 -3.78 -1.08 -1.36
N LYS A 38 -5.06 -1.41 -1.45
CA LYS A 38 -5.86 -1.27 -2.67
C LYS A 38 -7.11 -0.43 -2.38
N PRO A 39 -7.12 0.86 -2.76
CA PRO A 39 -8.29 1.70 -2.66
C PRO A 39 -9.47 1.17 -3.48
N ILE A 40 -10.68 1.46 -3.00
CA ILE A 40 -11.93 1.20 -3.71
C ILE A 40 -12.72 2.53 -3.72
N PRO A 41 -12.91 3.17 -4.89
CA PRO A 41 -12.46 2.76 -6.22
C PRO A 41 -10.93 2.83 -6.39
N ASP A 42 -10.42 2.07 -7.35
CA ASP A 42 -8.99 2.08 -7.71
C ASP A 42 -8.61 3.45 -8.28
N PHE A 43 -7.39 3.90 -8.02
CA PHE A 43 -6.84 5.17 -8.54
C PHE A 43 -5.84 4.87 -9.66
N PRO A 44 -6.28 4.92 -10.93
CA PRO A 44 -5.49 4.41 -12.04
C PRO A 44 -4.29 5.32 -12.36
N PHE A 45 -3.20 4.71 -12.81
CA PHE A 45 -2.09 5.42 -13.42
C PHE A 45 -1.71 4.81 -14.77
N PRO A 46 -1.53 5.62 -15.83
CA PRO A 46 -1.74 7.08 -15.86
C PRO A 46 -3.23 7.45 -15.76
N TRP A 47 -3.50 8.59 -15.14
CA TRP A 47 -4.86 9.12 -15.00
C TRP A 47 -5.46 9.54 -16.34
N LYS A 48 -6.75 9.26 -16.57
CA LYS A 48 -7.52 9.98 -17.59
C LYS A 48 -8.04 11.27 -16.96
N GLY A 49 -8.16 12.34 -17.75
CA GLY A 49 -8.48 13.67 -17.22
C GLY A 49 -9.70 13.70 -16.29
N ILE A 50 -10.79 13.03 -16.67
CA ILE A 50 -12.02 13.00 -15.85
C ILE A 50 -11.82 12.29 -14.51
N ASP A 51 -11.10 11.17 -14.49
CA ASP A 51 -10.87 10.36 -13.28
C ASP A 51 -10.11 11.17 -12.21
N PHE A 52 -9.15 12.01 -12.63
CA PHE A 52 -8.40 12.85 -11.70
C PHE A 52 -9.26 13.93 -11.07
N TYR A 53 -10.07 14.64 -11.87
CA TYR A 53 -10.93 15.72 -11.34
C TYR A 53 -12.08 15.20 -10.48
N ASP A 54 -12.47 13.93 -10.65
CA ASP A 54 -13.46 13.26 -9.81
C ASP A 54 -12.91 12.91 -8.42
N VAL A 55 -11.62 12.56 -8.31
CA VAL A 55 -11.00 12.11 -7.03
C VAL A 55 -10.25 13.23 -6.29
N MET A 56 -9.80 14.26 -7.00
CA MET A 56 -8.99 15.35 -6.45
C MET A 56 -9.68 16.11 -5.29
N PRO A 57 -10.97 16.52 -5.38
CA PRO A 57 -11.60 17.30 -4.31
C PRO A 57 -11.59 16.58 -2.96
N GLU A 58 -12.01 15.32 -2.93
CA GLU A 58 -12.03 14.46 -1.74
C GLU A 58 -10.63 14.24 -1.18
N SER A 59 -9.64 14.11 -2.07
CA SER A 59 -8.23 13.97 -1.68
C SER A 59 -7.70 15.24 -1.00
N VAL A 60 -8.09 16.43 -1.46
CA VAL A 60 -7.74 17.71 -0.84
C VAL A 60 -8.40 17.86 0.53
N GLU A 61 -9.65 17.40 0.66
CA GLU A 61 -10.38 17.39 1.93
C GLU A 61 -9.96 16.25 2.87
N MET A 62 -9.04 15.37 2.44
CA MET A 62 -8.58 14.17 3.17
C MET A 62 -9.73 13.22 3.56
N ILE A 63 -10.75 13.12 2.70
CA ILE A 63 -11.83 12.16 2.88
C ILE A 63 -11.26 10.77 2.57
N PRO A 64 -11.30 9.81 3.52
CA PRO A 64 -10.72 8.49 3.30
C PRO A 64 -11.54 7.68 2.30
N SER A 65 -10.87 7.00 1.39
CA SER A 65 -11.48 5.97 0.54
C SER A 65 -11.53 4.62 1.25
N ALA A 66 -12.44 3.75 0.82
CA ALA A 66 -12.48 2.38 1.30
C ALA A 66 -11.24 1.62 0.81
N LEU A 67 -10.80 0.62 1.57
CA LEU A 67 -9.73 -0.29 1.19
C LEU A 67 -10.30 -1.68 0.93
N ALA A 68 -9.70 -2.40 -0.01
CA ALA A 68 -9.91 -3.84 -0.14
C ALA A 68 -9.47 -4.56 1.15
N PRO A 69 -10.02 -5.76 1.43
CA PRO A 69 -9.58 -6.58 2.54
C PRO A 69 -8.07 -6.85 2.49
N PHE A 70 -7.42 -6.82 3.65
CA PHE A 70 -5.98 -7.07 3.77
C PHE A 70 -5.64 -8.53 3.53
N ASN A 71 -4.40 -8.79 3.10
CA ASN A 71 -3.88 -10.15 2.93
C ASN A 71 -3.19 -10.67 4.19
N PHE A 72 -3.10 -9.85 5.23
CA PHE A 72 -2.61 -10.22 6.56
C PHE A 72 -3.75 -10.17 7.58
N ASN A 73 -3.56 -10.84 8.72
CA ASN A 73 -4.49 -10.77 9.84
C ASN A 73 -4.15 -9.54 10.71
N PRO A 74 -5.08 -8.56 10.86
CA PRO A 74 -4.85 -7.37 11.67
C PRO A 74 -4.58 -7.65 13.16
N GLU A 75 -5.02 -8.81 13.65
CA GLU A 75 -4.82 -9.23 15.03
C GLU A 75 -3.46 -9.90 15.27
N ASP A 76 -2.65 -10.09 14.23
CA ASP A 76 -1.29 -10.59 14.37
C ASP A 76 -0.41 -9.57 15.10
N HIS A 77 0.47 -10.05 15.97
CA HIS A 77 1.50 -9.22 16.57
C HIS A 77 2.63 -8.96 15.58
N PHE A 78 2.94 -7.69 15.36
CA PHE A 78 4.12 -7.22 14.62
C PHE A 78 5.01 -6.42 15.57
N ASP A 79 6.33 -6.65 15.46
CA ASP A 79 7.35 -5.93 16.22
C ASP A 79 7.64 -4.54 15.62
N LEU A 80 7.35 -4.37 14.32
CA LEU A 80 7.49 -3.11 13.58
C LEU A 80 6.48 -3.03 12.42
#